data_AF-A0A523R6A4-F1
#
_entry.id   AF-A0A523R6A4-F1
#
_cell.length_a   1.000
_cell.length_b   1.000
_cell.length_c   1.000
_cell.angle_alpha   90.00
_cell.angle_beta   90.00
_cell.angle_gamma   90.00
#
_symmetry.space_group_name_H-M   'P 1'
#
loop_
_entity.id
_entity.type
_entity.pdbx_description
1 polymer ?
#
loop_
_entity_poly.entity_id
_entity_poly.type
_entity_poly.pdbx_seq_one_letter_code
_entity_poly.pdbx_strand_id
1 'polypeptide(L)'
;MGLDKWIKPEETVKKSEKKEDARSTRKPKNQPIEKIGKKEPIKLTKFVLICSKPKCKYKKTIMKKELSEKDRTCPRCKNVMKVQ
;
A
#
# COMPACT_ATOMS: atom_id res chain seq x y z
N MET A 1 -23.71 -8.02 -27.22
CA MET A 1 -22.42 -7.56 -26.68
C MET A 1 -22.57 -7.42 -25.17
N GLY A 2 -22.35 -8.49 -24.40
CA GLY A 2 -22.76 -8.59 -22.99
C GLY A 2 -21.61 -8.38 -21.99
N LEU A 3 -21.83 -7.51 -21.00
CA LEU A 3 -20.92 -7.12 -19.91
C LEU A 3 -21.12 -8.01 -18.67
N ASP A 4 -20.98 -9.33 -18.81
CA ASP A 4 -21.16 -10.27 -17.69
C ASP A 4 -20.08 -11.34 -17.72
N LYS A 5 -18.96 -11.08 -17.02
CA LYS A 5 -17.97 -12.07 -16.60
C LYS A 5 -17.02 -11.41 -15.59
N TRP A 6 -17.47 -11.19 -14.36
CA TRP A 6 -16.52 -11.05 -13.24
C TRP A 6 -16.91 -11.98 -12.08
N ILE A 7 -16.24 -13.15 -12.11
CA ILE A 7 -15.94 -14.16 -11.09
C ILE A 7 -16.89 -14.29 -9.88
N LYS A 8 -17.55 -15.47 -9.81
CA LYS A 8 -18.16 -16.05 -8.61
C LYS A 8 -17.09 -16.45 -7.57
N PRO A 9 -17.37 -16.34 -6.27
CA PRO A 9 -16.52 -16.85 -5.19
C PRO A 9 -16.94 -18.27 -4.78
N GLU A 10 -16.00 -19.18 -4.53
CA GLU A 10 -16.21 -20.45 -3.81
C GLU A 10 -14.82 -20.92 -3.33
N GLU A 11 -14.55 -20.91 -2.01
CA GLU A 11 -14.68 -22.05 -1.09
C GLU A 11 -13.33 -22.76 -0.85
N THR A 12 -12.65 -22.50 0.28
CA THR A 12 -12.62 -23.34 1.51
C THR A 12 -11.66 -24.55 1.46
N VAL A 13 -10.85 -24.64 2.53
CA VAL A 13 -10.45 -25.88 3.27
C VAL A 13 -9.12 -26.60 2.94
N LYS A 14 -8.16 -26.38 3.88
CA LYS A 14 -7.33 -27.32 4.69
C LYS A 14 -6.45 -28.40 4.01
N LYS A 15 -5.18 -28.43 4.52
CA LYS A 15 -4.30 -29.59 4.89
C LYS A 15 -3.98 -30.60 3.76
N SER A 16 -2.81 -31.22 3.61
CA SER A 16 -1.73 -31.63 4.54
C SER A 16 -0.65 -32.38 3.73
N GLU A 17 0.61 -32.34 4.20
CA GLU A 17 1.66 -33.40 4.11
C GLU A 17 2.24 -33.79 2.71
N LYS A 18 3.53 -34.13 2.46
CA LYS A 18 4.77 -34.30 3.25
C LYS A 18 5.90 -34.90 2.35
N LYS A 19 7.18 -34.47 2.59
CA LYS A 19 8.52 -35.11 2.33
C LYS A 19 8.99 -35.38 0.88
N GLU A 20 10.27 -35.40 0.47
CA GLU A 20 11.66 -35.25 0.98
C GLU A 20 12.57 -35.06 -0.29
N ASP A 21 13.72 -34.37 -0.31
CA ASP A 21 15.10 -34.80 0.10
C ASP A 21 16.06 -33.62 -0.25
N ALA A 22 16.90 -32.95 0.58
CA ALA A 22 17.99 -33.29 1.51
C ALA A 22 19.44 -33.09 0.94
N ARG A 23 20.13 -32.04 1.44
CA ARG A 23 21.60 -31.78 1.66
C ARG A 23 21.98 -30.36 1.21
N SER A 24 22.56 -29.47 2.01
CA SER A 24 23.75 -29.68 2.84
C SER A 24 24.01 -28.49 3.81
N THR A 25 24.23 -28.80 5.10
CA THR A 25 25.27 -28.23 6.01
C THR A 25 25.04 -26.91 6.80
N ARG A 26 24.65 -27.12 8.08
CA ARG A 26 25.16 -26.59 9.37
C ARG A 26 24.84 -25.16 9.89
N LYS A 27 24.06 -25.21 10.98
CA LYS A 27 24.05 -24.47 12.27
C LYS A 27 23.09 -23.28 12.48
N PRO A 28 22.51 -23.19 13.71
CA PRO A 28 21.32 -22.44 14.01
C PRO A 28 21.67 -21.01 14.41
N LYS A 29 20.96 -20.03 13.87
CA LYS A 29 20.78 -18.76 14.57
C LYS A 29 19.34 -18.73 15.05
N ASN A 30 19.17 -19.08 16.33
CA ASN A 30 18.17 -18.48 17.19
C ASN A 30 18.26 -16.97 16.99
N GLN A 31 17.48 -16.43 16.05
CA GLN A 31 17.14 -15.03 16.10
C GLN A 31 16.05 -14.92 17.17
N PRO A 32 16.26 -14.16 18.24
CA PRO A 32 15.17 -13.84 19.14
C PRO A 32 14.08 -13.21 18.28
N ILE A 33 12.87 -13.74 18.37
CA ILE A 33 11.66 -13.09 17.87
C ILE A 33 11.63 -11.74 18.58
N GLU A 34 12.13 -10.71 17.91
CA GLU A 34 12.08 -9.35 18.41
C GLU A 34 10.62 -9.05 18.62
N LYS A 35 10.32 -8.88 19.91
CA LYS A 35 9.11 -8.36 20.52
C LYS A 35 8.19 -7.74 19.47
N ILE A 36 7.02 -8.36 19.30
CA ILE A 36 5.86 -7.72 18.67
C ILE A 36 5.53 -6.51 19.56
N GLY A 37 6.24 -5.41 19.32
CA GLY A 37 5.94 -4.12 19.91
C GLY A 37 4.50 -3.82 19.57
N LYS A 38 3.73 -3.42 20.58
CA LYS A 38 2.35 -2.96 20.42
C LYS A 38 2.34 -2.00 19.22
N LYS A 39 1.76 -2.42 18.10
CA LYS A 39 1.69 -1.57 16.90
C LYS A 39 0.79 -0.40 17.27
N GLU A 40 1.40 0.75 17.57
CA GLU A 40 0.63 1.96 17.81
C GLU A 40 -0.22 2.25 16.56
N PRO A 41 -1.45 2.74 16.74
CA PRO A 41 -2.32 3.05 15.63
C PRO A 41 -1.65 4.08 14.73
N ILE A 42 -1.44 3.71 13.46
CA ILE A 42 -0.90 4.61 12.45
C ILE A 42 -1.93 5.70 12.18
N LYS A 43 -1.68 6.90 12.70
CA LYS A 43 -2.48 8.08 12.38
C LYS A 43 -2.16 8.53 10.95
N LEU A 44 -3.18 8.55 10.09
CA LEU A 44 -3.10 9.12 8.75
C LEU A 44 -3.69 10.52 8.77
N THR A 45 -2.99 11.47 8.14
CA THR A 45 -3.47 12.84 8.03
C THR A 45 -4.12 13.04 6.67
N LYS A 46 -5.27 13.70 6.65
CA LYS A 46 -5.96 14.08 5.41
C LYS A 46 -5.38 15.40 4.90
N PHE A 47 -4.79 15.37 3.72
CA PHE A 47 -4.29 16.54 3.01
C PHE A 47 -5.18 16.85 1.81
N VAL A 48 -5.65 18.08 1.70
CA VAL A 48 -6.33 18.59 0.51
C VAL A 48 -5.31 19.38 -0.31
N LEU A 49 -5.08 18.96 -1.55
CA LEU A 49 -4.11 19.57 -2.45
C LEU A 49 -4.86 20.24 -3.60
N ILE A 50 -4.55 21.51 -3.86
CA ILE A 50 -5.09 22.30 -4.97
C ILE A 50 -3.96 22.67 -5.92
N CYS A 51 -4.19 22.53 -7.22
CA CYS A 51 -3.23 22.95 -8.22
C CYS A 51 -3.01 24.48 -8.16
N SER A 52 -1.74 24.94 -8.16
CA SER A 52 -1.41 26.37 -8.16
C SER A 52 -1.90 27.10 -9.42
N LYS A 53 -2.11 26.38 -10.52
CA LYS A 53 -2.57 26.96 -11.78
C LYS A 53 -4.10 27.14 -11.75
N PRO A 54 -4.64 28.38 -11.77
CA PRO A 54 -6.07 28.62 -11.65
C PRO A 54 -6.87 28.05 -12.82
N LYS A 55 -6.24 27.94 -13.99
CA LYS A 55 -6.86 27.32 -15.19
C LYS A 55 -7.06 25.80 -15.03
N CYS A 56 -6.22 25.12 -14.24
CA CYS A 56 -6.29 23.66 -14.11
C CYS A 56 -7.42 23.20 -13.18
N LYS A 57 -7.71 23.99 -12.14
CA LYS A 57 -8.76 23.74 -11.11
C LYS A 57 -8.71 22.34 -10.48
N TYR A 58 -7.63 21.59 -10.67
CA TYR A 58 -7.49 20.24 -10.18
C TYR A 58 -7.31 20.24 -8.67
N LYS A 59 -8.10 19.42 -7.98
CA LYS A 59 -8.02 19.19 -6.56
C LYS A 59 -7.92 17.69 -6.32
N LYS A 60 -7.10 17.29 -5.35
CA LYS A 60 -7.04 15.90 -4.88
C LYS A 60 -6.97 15.88 -3.37
N THR A 61 -7.50 14.81 -2.79
CA THR A 61 -7.41 14.56 -1.35
C THR A 61 -6.57 13.32 -1.16
N ILE A 62 -5.56 13.39 -0.29
CA ILE A 62 -4.64 12.30 -0.01
C ILE A 62 -4.64 12.05 1.50
N MET A 63 -4.76 10.79 1.90
CA MET A 63 -4.55 10.36 3.28
C MET A 63 -3.20 9.65 3.37
N LYS A 64 -2.21 10.32 3.94
CA LYS A 64 -0.84 9.80 4.12
C LYS A 64 -0.30 10.27 5.47
N LYS A 65 0.78 9.65 5.95
CA LYS A 65 1.52 10.19 7.11
C LYS A 65 2.21 11.50 6.74
N GLU A 66 2.91 11.49 5.61
CA GLU A 66 3.68 12.61 5.09
C GLU A 66 3.50 12.73 3.57
N LEU A 67 3.57 13.97 3.05
CA LEU A 67 3.45 14.24 1.61
C LEU A 67 4.79 14.02 0.92
N SER A 68 4.80 13.16 -0.11
CA SER A 68 5.98 12.97 -0.96
C SER A 68 6.06 14.02 -2.07
N GLU A 69 7.24 14.21 -2.66
CA GLU A 69 7.44 15.17 -3.77
C GLU A 69 6.55 14.89 -4.97
N LYS A 70 6.31 13.61 -5.27
CA LYS A 70 5.40 13.17 -6.35
C LYS A 70 3.96 13.61 -6.09
N ASP A 71 3.55 13.69 -4.83
CA ASP A 71 2.21 14.15 -4.46
C ASP A 71 2.05 15.66 -4.66
N ARG A 72 3.14 16.43 -4.66
CA ARG A 72 3.11 17.88 -4.90
C ARG A 72 2.99 18.23 -6.38
N THR A 73 3.08 17.28 -7.29
CA THR A 73 2.95 17.54 -8.74
C THR A 73 1.52 17.26 -9.22
N CYS A 74 0.96 18.20 -9.98
CA CYS A 74 -0.36 18.07 -10.57
C CYS A 74 -0.32 17.08 -11.75
N PRO A 75 -1.18 16.04 -11.78
CA PRO A 75 -1.19 15.07 -12.88
C PRO A 75 -1.68 15.65 -14.21
N ARG A 76 -2.46 16.73 -14.18
CA ARG A 76 -3.04 17.34 -15.39
C ARG A 76 -2.08 18.32 -16.07
N CYS A 77 -1.44 19.18 -15.30
CA CYS A 77 -0.64 20.29 -15.85
C CYS A 77 0.80 20.30 -15.38
N LYS A 78 1.24 19.26 -14.65
CA LYS A 78 2.60 19.08 -14.12
C LYS A 78 3.14 20.24 -13.26
N ASN A 79 2.27 21.18 -12.88
CA ASN A 79 2.60 22.27 -11.97
C ASN A 79 2.52 21.83 -10.52
N VAL A 80 3.17 22.60 -9.64
CA VAL A 80 3.15 22.36 -8.19
C VAL A 80 1.75 22.58 -7.62
N MET A 81 1.33 21.69 -6.72
CA MET A 81 0.11 21.75 -5.93
C MET A 81 0.41 22.34 -4.56
N LYS A 82 -0.51 23.13 -4.03
CA LYS A 82 -0.49 23.71 -2.68
C LYS A 82 -1.40 22.91 -1.77
N VAL A 83 -0.97 22.72 -0.52
CA VAL A 83 -1.85 22.18 0.54
C VAL A 83 -2.82 23.30 0.93
N GLN A 84 -4.10 22.96 1.02
CA GLN A 84 -5.16 23.85 1.50
C GLN A 84 -5.28 23.75 3.02
#